data_AF-A0A969Q212-F1
#
_entry.id   AF-A0A969Q212-F1
#
_cell.length_a   1.000
_cell.length_b   1.000
_cell.length_c   1.000
_cell.angle_alpha   90.00
_cell.angle_beta   90.00
_cell.angle_gamma   90.00
#
_symmetry.space_group_name_H-M   'P 1'
#
loop_
_entity.id
_entity.type
_entity.pdbx_description
1 polymer ?
#
loop_
_entity_poly.entity_id
_entity_poly.type
_entity_poly.pdbx_seq_one_letter_code
_entity_poly.pdbx_strand_id
1 'polypeptide(L)'
;MLKPLAWAEEDGDHIYGVIKASAINHGGRTHGYTVPNPAAEAVLVEAALQQGNLRQIPLAGAAVAVIVNLPELGGKPIKLTGDILASIYLGEITQWNHSQITAANPGLPLPARAITPVWRSDGSGQSYVFSSYLARGNSKWRRTPGATNNLRQLAGRGVRGGAAVIEAVKATPGAIGYDSLGAAQKAQLPVAELRNASDKFIAPGAASINEALSQARWAADSLSADWMAAPAPIAIR
;
A
#
# COMPACT_ATOMS: atom_id res chain seq x y z
N MET A 1 -11.58 -14.31 -33.65
CA MET A 1 -10.74 -13.67 -34.70
C MET A 1 -10.92 -12.16 -34.56
N LEU A 2 -9.88 -11.34 -34.79
CA LEU A 2 -10.05 -9.88 -34.82
C LEU A 2 -10.47 -9.44 -36.21
N LYS A 3 -11.45 -8.53 -36.29
CA LYS A 3 -12.01 -7.99 -37.53
C LYS A 3 -12.15 -6.47 -37.40
N PRO A 4 -11.92 -5.67 -38.47
CA PRO A 4 -12.24 -4.26 -38.45
C PRO A 4 -13.71 -4.04 -38.09
N LEU A 5 -13.99 -3.05 -37.22
CA LEU A 5 -15.34 -2.81 -36.69
C LEU A 5 -16.38 -2.63 -37.80
N ALA A 6 -16.06 -1.82 -38.82
CA ALA A 6 -16.97 -1.56 -39.93
C ALA A 6 -17.42 -2.85 -40.65
N TRP A 7 -16.50 -3.79 -40.87
CA TRP A 7 -16.85 -5.06 -41.53
C TRP A 7 -17.62 -6.01 -40.60
N ALA A 8 -17.36 -5.94 -39.29
CA ALA A 8 -18.15 -6.70 -38.32
C ALA A 8 -19.60 -6.20 -38.28
N GLU A 9 -19.80 -4.88 -38.38
CA GLU A 9 -21.11 -4.25 -38.46
C GLU A 9 -21.83 -4.58 -39.78
N GLU A 10 -21.12 -4.51 -40.91
CA GLU A 10 -21.66 -4.84 -42.24
C GLU A 10 -22.11 -6.30 -42.37
N ASP A 11 -21.32 -7.24 -41.83
CA ASP A 11 -21.64 -8.67 -41.90
C ASP A 11 -22.65 -9.12 -40.82
N GLY A 12 -23.08 -8.21 -39.93
CA GLY A 12 -24.01 -8.51 -38.84
C GLY A 12 -23.42 -9.41 -37.75
N ASP A 13 -22.09 -9.35 -37.56
CA ASP A 13 -21.40 -10.14 -36.56
C ASP A 13 -21.78 -9.69 -35.13
N HIS A 14 -21.81 -10.64 -34.19
CA HIS A 14 -21.97 -10.31 -32.79
C HIS A 14 -20.65 -9.77 -32.19
N ILE A 15 -20.63 -8.48 -31.85
CA ILE A 15 -19.43 -7.78 -31.36
C ILE A 15 -19.40 -7.81 -29.83
N TYR A 16 -18.48 -8.59 -29.24
CA TYR A 16 -18.27 -8.65 -27.79
C TYR A 16 -17.44 -7.48 -27.23
N GLY A 17 -16.68 -6.79 -28.07
CA GLY A 17 -15.82 -5.69 -27.65
C GLY A 17 -14.99 -5.12 -28.80
N VAL A 18 -14.44 -3.92 -28.57
CA VAL A 18 -13.63 -3.18 -29.55
C VAL A 18 -12.28 -2.84 -28.92
N ILE A 19 -11.19 -3.10 -29.65
CA ILE A 19 -9.87 -2.61 -29.27
C ILE A 19 -9.80 -1.13 -29.65
N LYS A 20 -9.84 -0.24 -28.64
CA LYS A 20 -9.84 1.21 -28.85
C LYS A 20 -8.44 1.79 -29.08
N ALA A 21 -7.42 1.17 -28.51
CA ALA A 21 -6.02 1.59 -28.66
C ALA A 21 -5.05 0.46 -28.30
N SER A 22 -3.81 0.61 -28.75
CA SER A 22 -2.66 -0.20 -28.36
C SER A 22 -1.44 0.70 -28.29
N ALA A 23 -0.64 0.58 -27.22
CA ALA A 23 0.61 1.30 -27.07
C ALA A 23 1.78 0.32 -26.91
N ILE A 24 2.99 0.76 -27.26
CA ILE A 24 4.23 -0.02 -27.13
C ILE A 24 5.32 0.90 -26.59
N ASN A 25 6.12 0.42 -25.63
CA ASN A 25 7.33 1.08 -25.16
C ASN A 25 8.40 0.05 -24.74
N HIS A 26 9.47 0.52 -24.09
CA HIS A 26 10.52 -0.34 -23.54
C HIS A 26 10.73 -0.10 -22.04
N GLY A 27 11.18 -1.13 -21.30
CA GLY A 27 11.49 -1.01 -19.87
C GLY A 27 12.64 -0.05 -19.52
N GLY A 28 13.47 0.32 -20.51
CA GLY A 28 14.57 1.27 -20.33
C GLY A 28 15.71 0.69 -19.49
N ARG A 29 16.42 1.55 -18.75
CA ARG A 29 17.51 1.11 -17.86
C ARG A 29 16.94 0.45 -16.62
N THR A 30 17.11 -0.86 -16.51
CA THR A 30 16.74 -1.66 -15.34
C THR A 30 17.95 -2.48 -14.86
N HIS A 31 17.78 -3.25 -13.78
CA HIS A 31 18.82 -4.15 -13.26
C HIS A 31 19.01 -5.45 -14.07
N GLY A 32 18.37 -5.57 -15.24
CA GLY A 32 18.55 -6.71 -16.15
C GLY A 32 17.48 -6.76 -17.24
N TYR A 33 17.76 -7.40 -18.37
CA TYR A 33 16.88 -7.42 -19.55
C TYR A 33 15.46 -7.93 -19.29
N THR A 34 15.30 -8.82 -18.30
CA THR A 34 14.00 -9.43 -17.94
C THR A 34 13.38 -8.77 -16.70
N VAL A 35 14.00 -7.72 -16.15
CA VAL A 35 13.48 -7.01 -14.97
C VAL A 35 12.50 -5.94 -15.45
N PRO A 36 11.19 -6.06 -15.14
CA PRO A 36 10.21 -5.06 -15.53
C PRO A 36 10.51 -3.71 -14.88
N ASN A 37 10.10 -2.63 -15.55
CA ASN A 37 10.17 -1.27 -15.01
C ASN A 37 8.75 -0.76 -14.74
N PRO A 38 8.31 -0.74 -13.47
CA PRO A 38 6.96 -0.29 -13.12
C PRO A 38 6.64 1.14 -13.58
N ALA A 39 7.64 2.03 -13.62
CA ALA A 39 7.42 3.39 -14.11
C ALA A 39 7.20 3.42 -15.63
N ALA A 40 7.95 2.61 -16.39
CA ALA A 40 7.71 2.47 -17.83
C ALA A 40 6.37 1.79 -18.12
N GLU A 41 5.97 0.81 -17.32
CA GLU A 41 4.65 0.17 -17.43
C GLU A 41 3.50 1.15 -17.17
N ALA A 42 3.62 2.01 -16.15
CA ALA A 42 2.64 3.05 -15.87
C ALA A 42 2.48 4.01 -17.06
N VAL A 43 3.60 4.48 -17.63
CA VAL A 43 3.61 5.34 -18.84
C VAL A 43 2.96 4.63 -20.03
N LEU A 44 3.20 3.33 -20.21
CA LEU A 44 2.60 2.54 -21.28
C LEU A 44 1.07 2.49 -21.15
N VAL A 45 0.58 2.23 -19.94
CA VAL A 45 -0.86 2.17 -19.64
C VAL A 45 -1.50 3.54 -19.85
N GLU A 46 -0.89 4.62 -19.36
CA GLU A 46 -1.37 5.99 -19.58
C GLU A 46 -1.49 6.34 -21.06
N ALA A 47 -0.48 6.00 -21.87
CA ALA A 47 -0.50 6.25 -23.31
C ALA A 47 -1.65 5.51 -24.00
N ALA A 48 -1.89 4.24 -23.66
CA ALA A 48 -2.98 3.45 -24.22
C ALA A 48 -4.36 4.02 -23.82
N LEU A 49 -4.51 4.45 -22.56
CA LEU A 49 -5.73 5.09 -22.07
C LEU A 49 -5.99 6.42 -22.78
N GLN A 50 -4.97 7.26 -22.93
CA GLN A 50 -5.05 8.55 -23.64
C GLN A 50 -5.47 8.33 -25.10
N GLN A 51 -4.77 7.45 -25.81
CA GLN A 51 -5.05 7.16 -27.21
C GLN A 51 -6.45 6.58 -27.41
N GLY A 52 -6.90 5.73 -26.48
CA GLY A 52 -8.23 5.13 -26.52
C GLY A 52 -9.35 6.06 -26.04
N ASN A 53 -9.02 7.25 -25.52
CA ASN A 53 -9.92 8.11 -24.76
C ASN A 53 -10.68 7.32 -23.66
N LEU A 54 -9.95 6.48 -22.93
CA LEU A 54 -10.48 5.61 -21.89
C LEU A 54 -10.14 6.16 -20.51
N ARG A 55 -11.07 6.02 -19.56
CA ARG A 55 -10.85 6.34 -18.15
C ARG A 55 -10.81 5.05 -17.34
N GLN A 56 -9.84 4.93 -16.43
CA GLN A 56 -9.87 3.85 -15.44
C GLN A 56 -10.98 4.14 -14.45
N ILE A 57 -11.83 3.17 -14.16
CA ILE A 57 -12.84 3.25 -13.09
C ILE A 57 -12.43 2.27 -11.98
N PRO A 58 -12.26 2.73 -10.73
CA PRO A 58 -11.97 1.85 -9.61
C PRO A 58 -13.13 0.88 -9.39
N LEU A 59 -12.84 -0.41 -9.25
CA LEU A 59 -13.87 -1.41 -8.96
C LEU A 59 -14.13 -1.53 -7.45
N ALA A 60 -13.07 -1.45 -6.63
CA ALA A 60 -13.15 -1.58 -5.19
C ALA A 60 -11.93 -0.91 -4.52
N GLY A 61 -12.12 -0.42 -3.28
CA GLY A 61 -11.05 0.00 -2.41
C GLY A 61 -10.82 -1.00 -1.28
N ALA A 62 -9.56 -1.27 -0.96
CA ALA A 62 -9.16 -2.12 0.16
C ALA A 62 -8.06 -1.43 0.97
N ALA A 63 -8.06 -1.65 2.28
CA ALA A 63 -7.04 -1.11 3.16
C ALA A 63 -5.82 -2.03 3.25
N VAL A 64 -4.63 -1.43 3.24
CA VAL A 64 -3.42 -2.04 3.80
C VAL A 64 -3.41 -1.74 5.30
N ALA A 65 -3.46 -2.79 6.12
CA ALA A 65 -3.37 -2.71 7.56
C ALA A 65 -1.94 -2.97 8.02
N VAL A 66 -1.54 -2.30 9.10
CA VAL A 66 -0.32 -2.64 9.85
C VAL A 66 -0.68 -3.70 10.88
N ILE A 67 0.06 -4.80 10.86
CA ILE A 67 -0.23 -6.00 11.62
C ILE A 67 0.87 -6.17 12.65
N VAL A 68 0.49 -6.46 13.90
CA VAL A 68 1.44 -6.61 15.00
C VAL A 68 1.20 -7.93 15.74
N ASN A 69 2.28 -8.55 16.19
CA ASN A 69 2.21 -9.70 17.08
C ASN A 69 2.75 -9.32 18.46
N LEU A 70 1.85 -8.85 19.32
CA LEU A 70 2.15 -8.44 20.70
C LEU A 70 1.20 -9.12 21.67
N PRO A 71 1.46 -10.38 22.05
CA PRO A 71 0.59 -11.13 22.96
C PRO A 71 0.36 -10.41 24.29
N GLU A 72 1.35 -9.65 24.76
CA GLU A 72 1.29 -8.88 26.02
C GLU A 72 0.19 -7.82 26.04
N LEU A 73 -0.26 -7.35 24.88
CA LEU A 73 -1.34 -6.36 24.79
C LEU A 73 -2.73 -6.98 24.92
N GLY A 74 -2.85 -8.32 24.90
CA GLY A 74 -4.14 -9.00 25.05
C GLY A 74 -5.18 -8.58 24.01
N GLY A 75 -4.74 -8.24 22.79
CA GLY A 75 -5.60 -7.78 21.70
C GLY A 75 -5.95 -6.29 21.72
N LYS A 76 -5.47 -5.50 22.70
CA LYS A 76 -5.62 -4.04 22.67
C LYS A 76 -4.88 -3.46 21.46
N PRO A 77 -5.52 -2.59 20.66
CA PRO A 77 -4.86 -2.00 19.51
C PRO A 77 -3.74 -1.05 19.96
N ILE A 78 -2.61 -1.14 19.27
CA ILE A 78 -1.52 -0.18 19.42
C ILE A 78 -1.69 0.96 18.43
N LYS A 79 -1.37 2.18 18.87
CA LYS A 79 -1.41 3.41 18.08
C LYS A 79 -0.04 3.71 17.51
N LEU A 80 0.05 3.90 16.20
CA LEU A 80 1.31 4.20 15.50
C LEU A 80 1.14 5.37 14.53
N THR A 81 2.21 6.12 14.33
CA THR A 81 2.28 7.20 13.34
C THR A 81 3.14 6.77 12.16
N GLY A 82 3.01 7.47 11.03
CA GLY A 82 3.91 7.25 9.88
C GLY A 82 5.38 7.47 10.24
N ASP A 83 5.67 8.38 11.16
CA ASP A 83 7.03 8.60 11.68
C ASP A 83 7.57 7.39 12.45
N ILE A 84 6.80 6.89 13.43
CA ILE A 84 7.17 5.70 14.22
C ILE A 84 7.39 4.49 13.30
N LEU A 85 6.47 4.26 12.36
CA LEU A 85 6.59 3.14 11.42
C LEU A 85 7.82 3.27 10.54
N ALA A 86 8.10 4.45 9.99
CA ALA A 86 9.30 4.68 9.19
C ALA A 86 10.56 4.37 10.02
N SER A 87 10.65 4.90 11.24
CA SER A 87 11.79 4.69 12.13
C SER A 87 11.97 3.22 12.55
N ILE A 88 10.88 2.45 12.69
CA ILE A 88 10.95 1.00 12.89
C ILE A 88 11.59 0.30 11.68
N TYR A 89 11.11 0.57 10.47
CA TYR A 89 11.61 -0.09 9.26
C TYR A 89 13.02 0.41 8.84
N LEU A 90 13.41 1.60 9.28
CA LEU A 90 14.79 2.11 9.18
C LEU A 90 15.73 1.55 10.26
N GLY A 91 15.20 0.82 11.26
CA GLY A 91 15.99 0.22 12.33
C GLY A 91 16.38 1.18 13.46
N GLU A 92 15.76 2.36 13.53
CA GLU A 92 16.01 3.37 14.57
C GLU A 92 15.21 3.10 15.84
N ILE A 93 13.98 2.59 15.68
CA ILE A 93 13.16 2.10 16.78
C ILE A 93 13.20 0.58 16.80
N THR A 94 13.85 0.00 17.81
CA THR A 94 14.13 -1.44 17.87
C THR A 94 13.40 -2.16 19.00
N GLN A 95 12.70 -1.45 19.88
CA GLN A 95 11.95 -2.03 21.00
C GLN A 95 10.56 -1.42 21.15
N TRP A 96 9.59 -2.23 21.59
CA TRP A 96 8.18 -1.83 21.68
C TRP A 96 7.88 -0.80 22.78
N ASN A 97 8.69 -0.72 23.83
CA ASN A 97 8.57 0.30 24.88
C ASN A 97 9.34 1.60 24.57
N HIS A 98 9.82 1.77 23.33
CA HIS A 98 10.52 2.98 22.92
C HIS A 98 9.68 4.24 23.21
N SER A 99 10.35 5.33 23.61
CA SER A 99 9.70 6.55 24.12
C SER A 99 8.65 7.12 23.17
N GLN A 100 8.92 7.12 21.86
CA GLN A 100 7.95 7.58 20.85
C GLN A 100 6.70 6.70 20.77
N ILE A 101 6.84 5.37 20.92
CA ILE A 101 5.69 4.44 20.92
C ILE A 101 4.88 4.65 22.22
N THR A 102 5.57 4.75 23.35
CA THR A 102 4.95 5.01 24.66
C THR A 102 4.19 6.34 24.68
N ALA A 103 4.75 7.40 24.09
CA ALA A 103 4.08 8.70 23.99
C ALA A 103 2.79 8.64 23.15
N ALA A 104 2.74 7.80 22.10
CA ALA A 104 1.54 7.60 21.30
C ALA A 104 0.48 6.72 21.98
N ASN A 105 0.85 5.99 23.03
CA ASN A 105 0.03 4.98 23.70
C ASN A 105 -0.01 5.19 25.23
N PRO A 106 -0.49 6.35 25.72
CA PRO A 106 -0.53 6.63 27.15
C PRO A 106 -1.36 5.57 27.89
N GLY A 107 -0.78 4.99 28.94
CA GLY A 107 -1.42 3.97 29.79
C GLY A 107 -1.42 2.54 29.23
N LEU A 108 -0.86 2.31 28.03
CA LEU A 108 -0.68 0.95 27.50
C LEU A 108 0.64 0.34 28.02
N PRO A 109 0.63 -0.84 28.66
CA PRO A 109 1.84 -1.46 29.20
C PRO A 109 2.69 -2.08 28.09
N LEU A 110 3.50 -1.26 27.43
CA LEU A 110 4.34 -1.70 26.31
C LEU A 110 5.54 -2.53 26.81
N PRO A 111 5.77 -3.73 26.24
CA PRO A 111 6.87 -4.60 26.68
C PRO A 111 8.23 -4.10 26.20
N ALA A 112 9.29 -4.39 26.97
CA ALA A 112 10.69 -4.25 26.54
C ALA A 112 11.10 -5.38 25.56
N ARG A 113 10.28 -5.57 24.52
CA ARG A 113 10.44 -6.60 23.50
C ARG A 113 11.06 -6.00 22.24
N ALA A 114 12.02 -6.71 21.65
CA ALA A 114 12.58 -6.34 20.36
C ALA A 114 11.53 -6.35 19.24
N ILE A 115 11.60 -5.38 18.35
CA ILE A 115 10.74 -5.28 17.17
C ILE A 115 11.38 -6.05 16.03
N THR A 116 10.60 -6.91 15.36
CA THR A 116 11.02 -7.60 14.14
C THR A 116 10.20 -7.10 12.95
N PRO A 117 10.70 -6.12 12.17
CA PRO A 117 10.03 -5.69 10.95
C PRO A 117 9.97 -6.81 9.91
N VAL A 118 8.84 -6.96 9.25
CA VAL A 118 8.63 -7.89 8.14
C VAL A 118 8.13 -7.12 6.93
N TRP A 119 8.83 -7.23 5.81
CA TRP A 119 8.51 -6.51 4.58
C TRP A 119 8.48 -7.45 3.36
N ARG A 120 7.84 -7.00 2.28
CA ARG A 120 7.80 -7.73 1.00
C ARG A 120 9.13 -7.61 0.26
N SER A 121 9.78 -8.72 -0.04
CA SER A 121 11.03 -8.76 -0.81
C SER A 121 10.85 -8.66 -2.33
N ASP A 122 9.63 -8.94 -2.80
CA ASP A 122 9.16 -8.78 -4.16
C ASP A 122 8.38 -7.47 -4.36
N GLY A 123 8.33 -6.99 -5.60
CA GLY A 123 7.57 -5.79 -5.95
C GLY A 123 6.09 -5.95 -5.65
N SER A 124 5.48 -4.98 -4.97
CA SER A 124 4.07 -5.09 -4.54
C SER A 124 3.36 -3.74 -4.46
N GLY A 125 2.13 -3.68 -4.99
CA GLY A 125 1.25 -2.52 -4.84
C GLY A 125 0.93 -2.19 -3.38
N GLN A 126 0.81 -3.21 -2.51
CA GLN A 126 0.64 -2.98 -1.06
C GLN A 126 1.88 -2.30 -0.46
N SER A 127 3.08 -2.65 -0.94
CA SER A 127 4.32 -2.00 -0.50
C SER A 127 4.40 -0.57 -0.96
N TYR A 128 3.88 -0.27 -2.16
CA TYR A 128 3.78 1.10 -2.65
C TYR A 128 2.82 1.94 -1.81
N VAL A 129 1.64 1.42 -1.47
CA VAL A 129 0.69 2.10 -0.57
C VAL A 129 1.31 2.33 0.81
N PHE A 130 1.93 1.29 1.39
CA PHE A 130 2.58 1.38 2.70
C PHE A 130 3.72 2.40 2.72
N SER A 131 4.66 2.32 1.77
CA SER A 131 5.81 3.23 1.69
C SER A 131 5.42 4.67 1.36
N SER A 132 4.33 4.87 0.61
CA SER A 132 3.76 6.20 0.36
C SER A 132 3.23 6.84 1.64
N TYR A 133 2.59 6.06 2.52
CA TYR A 133 2.17 6.53 3.83
C TYR A 133 3.39 6.95 4.69
N LEU A 134 4.45 6.14 4.70
CA LEU A 134 5.67 6.43 5.45
C LEU A 134 6.40 7.69 4.94
N ALA A 135 6.47 7.89 3.63
CA ALA A 135 7.09 9.07 3.01
C ALA A 135 6.40 10.39 3.40
N ARG A 136 5.10 10.35 3.73
CA ARG A 136 4.38 11.52 4.23
C ARG A 136 4.67 11.79 5.70
N GLY A 137 4.75 10.74 6.50
CA GLY A 137 4.98 10.84 7.93
C GLY A 137 6.43 11.15 8.32
N ASN A 138 7.41 10.77 7.50
CA ASN A 138 8.82 10.84 7.88
C ASN A 138 9.71 11.43 6.77
N SER A 139 10.51 12.43 7.12
CA SER A 139 11.36 13.15 6.16
C SER A 139 12.57 12.34 5.67
N LYS A 140 13.12 11.44 6.51
CA LYS A 140 14.23 10.56 6.13
C LYS A 140 13.74 9.52 5.12
N TRP A 141 12.64 8.85 5.44
CA TRP A 141 11.96 7.93 4.54
C TRP A 141 11.61 8.59 3.21
N ARG A 142 11.07 9.80 3.23
CA ARG A 142 10.72 10.54 2.00
C ARG A 142 11.90 10.72 1.05
N ARG A 143 13.10 10.96 1.58
CA ARG A 143 14.32 11.09 0.77
C ARG A 143 14.81 9.72 0.32
N THR A 144 14.81 8.74 1.21
CA THR A 144 15.23 7.37 0.92
C THR A 144 14.56 6.43 1.93
N PRO A 145 13.78 5.42 1.50
CA PRO A 145 13.61 4.95 0.11
C PRO A 145 12.55 5.69 -0.73
N GLY A 146 11.71 6.53 -0.12
CA GLY A 146 10.59 7.21 -0.78
C GLY A 146 9.35 6.33 -0.95
N ALA A 147 8.40 6.80 -1.77
CA ALA A 147 7.25 6.01 -2.20
C ALA A 147 7.69 5.00 -3.27
N THR A 148 7.77 3.73 -2.90
CA THR A 148 8.31 2.66 -3.75
C THR A 148 7.59 1.34 -3.51
N ASN A 149 7.47 0.52 -4.55
CA ASN A 149 6.96 -0.84 -4.44
C ASN A 149 8.04 -1.87 -4.06
N ASN A 150 9.30 -1.43 -3.94
CA ASN A 150 10.47 -2.25 -3.66
C ASN A 150 11.19 -1.74 -2.40
N LEU A 151 11.09 -2.51 -1.32
CA LEU A 151 11.52 -2.13 0.03
C LEU A 151 12.77 -2.89 0.49
N ARG A 152 13.69 -3.16 -0.45
CA ARG A 152 14.98 -3.78 -0.13
C ARG A 152 15.81 -2.85 0.77
N GLN A 153 16.70 -3.46 1.56
CA GLN A 153 17.66 -2.79 2.45
C GLN A 153 17.05 -2.12 3.70
N LEU A 154 15.82 -2.49 4.07
CA LEU A 154 15.23 -2.11 5.34
C LEU A 154 15.63 -3.07 6.47
N ALA A 155 15.48 -2.62 7.71
CA ALA A 155 15.66 -3.45 8.88
C ALA A 155 14.67 -4.63 8.90
N GLY A 156 15.03 -5.69 9.62
CA GLY A 156 14.19 -6.88 9.74
C GLY A 156 14.31 -7.84 8.56
N ARG A 157 13.20 -8.50 8.20
CA ARG A 157 13.19 -9.65 7.28
C ARG A 157 12.28 -9.43 6.08
N GLY A 158 12.87 -9.58 4.89
CA GLY A 158 12.14 -9.64 3.63
C GLY A 158 11.55 -11.03 3.37
N VAL A 159 10.28 -11.09 3.00
CA VAL A 159 9.58 -12.32 2.59
C VAL A 159 8.84 -12.13 1.27
N ARG A 160 8.69 -13.21 0.50
CA ARG A 160 8.07 -13.16 -0.83
C ARG A 160 6.56 -13.40 -0.74
N GLY A 161 5.76 -12.45 -1.21
CA GLY A 161 4.30 -12.55 -1.23
C GLY A 161 3.62 -12.15 0.09
N GLY A 162 2.36 -11.71 0.00
CA GLY A 162 1.60 -11.20 1.16
C GLY A 162 1.27 -12.27 2.20
N ALA A 163 0.86 -13.47 1.76
CA ALA A 163 0.63 -14.61 2.66
C ALA A 163 1.87 -14.93 3.52
N ALA A 164 3.08 -14.80 2.96
CA ALA A 164 4.31 -15.01 3.72
C ALA A 164 4.55 -13.92 4.77
N VAL A 165 4.08 -12.67 4.56
CA VAL A 165 4.11 -11.61 5.58
C VAL A 165 3.20 -11.97 6.74
N ILE A 166 1.97 -12.40 6.46
CA ILE A 166 1.01 -12.84 7.47
C ILE A 166 1.59 -13.97 8.34
N GLU A 167 2.10 -15.02 7.71
CA GLU A 167 2.68 -16.17 8.42
C GLU A 167 3.93 -15.77 9.22
N ALA A 168 4.78 -14.91 8.66
CA ALA A 168 5.97 -14.40 9.33
C ALA A 168 5.62 -13.62 10.61
N VAL A 169 4.64 -12.72 10.53
CA VAL A 169 4.19 -11.93 11.70
C VAL A 169 3.55 -12.85 12.72
N LYS A 170 2.67 -13.76 12.30
CA LYS A 170 1.99 -14.72 13.18
C LYS A 170 2.95 -15.62 13.95
N ALA A 171 4.01 -16.10 13.30
CA ALA A 171 4.99 -16.98 13.90
C ALA A 171 5.97 -16.28 14.85
N THR A 172 6.03 -14.94 14.85
CA THR A 172 7.11 -14.19 15.51
C THR A 172 6.56 -13.18 16.53
N PRO A 173 6.55 -13.50 17.83
CA PRO A 173 6.23 -12.53 18.88
C PRO A 173 7.16 -11.32 18.82
N GLY A 174 6.60 -10.11 18.77
CA GLY A 174 7.30 -8.85 18.57
C GLY A 174 7.38 -8.39 17.13
N ALA A 175 6.89 -9.17 16.16
CA ALA A 175 6.93 -8.78 14.77
C ALA A 175 5.87 -7.73 14.41
N ILE A 176 6.21 -6.95 13.38
CA ILE A 176 5.34 -5.98 12.74
C ILE A 176 5.45 -6.15 11.22
N GLY A 177 4.32 -6.13 10.52
CA GLY A 177 4.23 -6.23 9.07
C GLY A 177 3.08 -5.42 8.50
N TYR A 178 2.84 -5.55 7.21
CA TYR A 178 1.70 -4.94 6.53
C TYR A 178 1.12 -5.89 5.48
N ASP A 179 -0.21 -5.97 5.41
CA ASP A 179 -0.94 -6.68 4.35
C ASP A 179 -2.36 -6.11 4.24
N SER A 180 -3.21 -6.67 3.39
CA SER A 180 -4.64 -6.39 3.34
C SER A 180 -5.32 -6.63 4.68
N LEU A 181 -6.25 -5.75 5.04
CA LEU A 181 -7.07 -5.90 6.26
C LEU A 181 -7.80 -7.25 6.31
N GLY A 182 -8.34 -7.72 5.18
CA GLY A 182 -9.03 -9.01 5.12
C GLY A 182 -8.12 -10.20 5.44
N ALA A 183 -6.86 -10.19 4.99
CA ALA A 183 -5.90 -11.23 5.33
C ALA A 183 -5.54 -11.22 6.83
N ALA A 184 -5.34 -10.02 7.41
CA ALA A 184 -5.08 -9.87 8.83
C ALA A 184 -6.25 -10.40 9.69
N GLN A 185 -7.49 -10.05 9.31
CA GLN A 185 -8.72 -10.52 9.97
C GLN A 185 -8.87 -12.04 9.88
N LYS A 186 -8.67 -12.63 8.69
CA LYS A 186 -8.71 -14.09 8.50
C LYS A 186 -7.65 -14.80 9.35
N ALA A 187 -6.48 -14.20 9.51
CA ALA A 187 -5.40 -14.73 10.35
C ALA A 187 -5.60 -14.44 11.85
N GLN A 188 -6.64 -13.68 12.22
CA GLN A 188 -6.93 -13.22 13.59
C GLN A 188 -5.76 -12.46 14.23
N LEU A 189 -5.02 -11.70 13.41
CA LEU A 189 -3.89 -10.91 13.89
C LEU A 189 -4.35 -9.51 14.30
N PRO A 190 -3.88 -8.97 15.44
CA PRO A 190 -4.11 -7.58 15.81
C PRO A 190 -3.58 -6.61 14.76
N VAL A 191 -4.35 -5.56 14.51
CA VAL A 191 -3.98 -4.47 13.60
C VAL A 191 -3.80 -3.18 14.40
N ALA A 192 -2.84 -2.36 13.99
CA ALA A 192 -2.58 -1.07 14.62
C ALA A 192 -3.59 0.00 14.17
N GLU A 193 -3.88 0.94 15.07
CA GLU A 193 -4.53 2.20 14.73
C GLU A 193 -3.50 3.19 14.22
N LEU A 194 -3.79 3.83 13.08
CA LEU A 194 -2.84 4.75 12.44
C LEU A 194 -3.30 6.19 12.57
N ARG A 195 -2.36 7.10 12.88
CA ARG A 195 -2.62 8.54 12.90
C ARG A 195 -2.93 9.05 11.49
N ASN A 196 -3.99 9.83 11.37
CA ASN A 196 -4.38 10.54 10.16
C ASN A 196 -3.85 11.96 10.05
N ALA A 197 -4.02 12.56 8.88
CA ALA A 197 -3.63 13.93 8.58
C ALA A 197 -4.37 14.97 9.42
N SER A 198 -5.46 14.59 10.09
CA SER A 198 -6.17 15.39 11.09
C SER A 198 -5.83 14.99 12.53
N ASP A 199 -4.70 14.29 12.72
CA ASP A 199 -4.15 13.91 14.02
C ASP A 199 -5.00 12.97 14.87
N LYS A 200 -5.94 12.25 14.25
CA LYS A 200 -6.75 11.21 14.89
C LYS A 200 -6.18 9.83 14.61
N PHE A 201 -6.18 8.96 15.62
CA PHE A 201 -5.88 7.55 15.44
C PHE A 201 -7.14 6.81 14.99
N ILE A 202 -7.06 6.14 13.85
CA ILE A 202 -8.19 5.48 13.20
C ILE A 202 -7.90 4.00 13.05
N ALA A 203 -8.86 3.16 13.45
CA ALA A 203 -8.82 1.72 13.21
C ALA A 203 -9.15 1.41 11.73
N PRO A 204 -8.45 0.46 11.10
CA PRO A 204 -8.78 0.05 9.74
C PRO A 204 -10.12 -0.72 9.73
N GLY A 205 -11.05 -0.32 8.86
CA GLY A 205 -12.38 -0.91 8.76
C GLY A 205 -13.22 -0.30 7.65
N ALA A 206 -14.43 -0.83 7.43
CA ALA A 206 -15.31 -0.36 6.36
C ALA A 206 -15.63 1.13 6.46
N ALA A 207 -15.85 1.65 7.67
CA ALA A 207 -16.11 3.07 7.90
C ALA A 207 -14.91 3.94 7.48
N SER A 208 -13.70 3.60 7.91
CA SER A 208 -12.49 4.36 7.55
C SER A 208 -12.10 4.18 6.09
N ILE A 209 -12.45 3.05 5.45
CA ILE A 209 -12.30 2.87 3.99
C ILE A 209 -13.35 3.68 3.21
N ASN A 210 -14.58 3.79 3.68
CA ASN A 210 -15.59 4.59 2.98
C ASN A 210 -15.33 6.08 3.14
N GLU A 211 -14.95 6.50 4.34
CA GLU A 211 -14.40 7.83 4.57
C GLU A 211 -13.19 8.05 3.67
N ALA A 212 -12.35 7.03 3.49
CA ALA A 212 -11.21 7.09 2.59
C ALA A 212 -11.58 7.44 1.15
N LEU A 213 -12.54 6.69 0.62
CA LEU A 213 -12.88 6.71 -0.80
C LEU A 213 -13.76 7.89 -1.17
N SER A 214 -14.60 8.41 -0.27
CA SER A 214 -15.45 9.59 -0.53
C SER A 214 -14.64 10.85 -0.84
N GLN A 215 -13.35 10.78 -0.55
CA GLN A 215 -12.39 11.87 -0.54
C GLN A 215 -11.37 11.78 -1.67
N ALA A 216 -11.34 10.68 -2.41
CA ALA A 216 -10.52 10.58 -3.60
C ALA A 216 -11.02 11.56 -4.67
N ARG A 217 -10.10 12.38 -5.18
CA ARG A 217 -10.41 13.31 -6.27
C ARG A 217 -9.89 12.75 -7.59
N TRP A 218 -10.74 12.80 -8.61
CA TRP A 218 -10.30 12.73 -9.99
C TRP A 218 -9.64 14.05 -10.32
N ALA A 219 -8.35 14.07 -10.64
CA ALA A 219 -7.78 15.25 -11.27
C ALA A 219 -8.48 15.42 -12.63
N ALA A 220 -8.86 16.65 -13.00
CA ALA A 220 -9.62 16.92 -14.22
C ALA A 220 -8.95 16.34 -15.48
N ASP A 221 -7.61 16.28 -15.46
CA ASP A 221 -6.76 15.84 -16.58
C ASP A 221 -6.14 14.45 -16.34
N SER A 222 -6.56 13.73 -15.28
CA SER A 222 -6.04 12.42 -14.95
C SER A 222 -6.96 11.30 -15.42
N LEU A 223 -6.37 10.31 -16.08
CA LEU A 223 -7.06 9.10 -16.55
C LEU A 223 -7.27 8.06 -15.44
N SER A 224 -6.71 8.33 -14.27
CA SER A 224 -6.84 7.56 -13.03
C SER A 224 -7.06 8.52 -11.86
N ALA A 225 -7.83 8.13 -10.85
CA ALA A 225 -7.92 8.96 -9.64
C ALA A 225 -6.63 8.81 -8.80
N ASP A 226 -6.17 9.90 -8.18
CA ASP A 226 -5.07 9.82 -7.22
C ASP A 226 -5.63 9.44 -5.84
N TRP A 227 -5.78 8.14 -5.64
CA TRP A 227 -6.27 7.53 -4.40
C TRP A 227 -5.31 7.73 -3.22
N MET A 228 -4.06 8.05 -3.53
CA MET A 228 -3.04 8.24 -2.52
C MET A 228 -2.95 9.70 -2.14
N ALA A 229 -3.02 10.70 -3.03
CA ALA A 229 -2.98 12.13 -2.68
C ALA A 229 -4.14 12.63 -1.80
N ALA A 230 -5.13 11.78 -1.51
CA ALA A 230 -5.97 11.97 -0.34
C ALA A 230 -5.08 12.05 0.93
N PRO A 231 -5.15 13.12 1.76
CA PRO A 231 -4.28 13.28 2.92
C PRO A 231 -4.52 12.11 3.89
N ALA A 232 -3.51 11.27 4.13
CA ALA A 232 -3.68 9.90 4.63
C ALA A 232 -3.96 9.78 6.15
N PRO A 233 -4.47 8.62 6.62
CA PRO A 233 -5.64 7.95 6.07
C PRO A 233 -6.83 8.90 6.25
N ILE A 234 -7.08 9.62 5.18
CA ILE A 234 -8.27 10.36 4.84
C ILE A 234 -8.92 11.18 5.94
N ALA A 235 -8.71 12.49 5.81
CA ALA A 235 -9.59 13.51 6.31
C ALA A 235 -9.67 14.61 5.24
N ILE A 236 -10.87 15.07 4.89
CA ILE A 236 -11.12 16.10 3.87
C ILE A 236 -12.19 17.06 4.34
N ARG A 237 -12.04 18.32 3.91
CA ARG A 237 -13.11 19.31 3.81
C ARG A 237 -13.59 19.42 2.36
#